data_AF-A0A7X8MMS6-F1
#
_entry.id   AF-A0A7X8MMS6-F1
#
_cell.length_a   1.000
_cell.length_b   1.000
_cell.length_c   1.000
_cell.angle_alpha   90.00
_cell.angle_beta   90.00
_cell.angle_gamma   90.00
#
_symmetry.space_group_name_H-M   'P 1'
#
loop_
_entity.id
_entity.type
_entity.pdbx_description
1 polymer ?
#
loop_
_entity_poly.entity_id
_entity_poly.type
_entity_poly.pdbx_seq_one_letter_code
_entity_poly.pdbx_strand_id
1 'polypeptide(L)'
;MRLSETAELMVYCSRCGNYVNEYNWTLETASKYSVNGKATPTLIYILLQRIDGNKEWETFKVVCPRCHEALPLRQIPQMEREQLEAYTREVGPTYVNFTY
;
A
#
# COMPACT_ATOMS: atom_id res chain seq x y z
N MET A 1 -4.54 7.36 -11.95
CA MET A 1 -6.02 7.33 -11.98
C MET A 1 -6.47 5.89 -11.86
N ARG A 2 -7.49 5.63 -11.03
CA ARG A 2 -8.05 4.29 -10.78
C ARG A 2 -9.17 4.01 -11.78
N LEU A 3 -9.29 2.77 -12.26
CA LEU A 3 -10.38 2.34 -13.15
C LEU A 3 -11.72 2.28 -12.39
N SER A 4 -11.72 1.67 -11.20
CA SER A 4 -12.83 1.70 -10.26
C SER A 4 -12.48 2.57 -9.05
N GLU A 5 -13.25 3.63 -8.80
CA GLU A 5 -13.08 4.48 -7.61
C GLU A 5 -13.59 3.82 -6.33
N THR A 6 -14.51 2.85 -6.46
CA THR A 6 -15.12 2.10 -5.35
C THR A 6 -14.37 0.82 -5.00
N ALA A 7 -13.33 0.46 -5.74
CA ALA A 7 -12.50 -0.70 -5.40
C ALA A 7 -11.86 -0.49 -4.02
N GLU A 8 -11.83 -1.54 -3.20
CA GLU A 8 -11.24 -1.47 -1.87
C GLU A 8 -10.35 -2.68 -1.59
N LEU A 9 -9.19 -2.41 -1.00
CA LEU A 9 -8.35 -3.44 -0.43
C LEU A 9 -8.09 -3.10 1.04
N MET A 10 -8.71 -3.84 1.94
CA MET A 10 -8.66 -3.54 3.37
C MET A 10 -7.38 -4.08 4.01
N VAL A 11 -6.45 -3.19 4.33
CA VAL A 11 -5.16 -3.50 4.94
C VAL A 11 -5.23 -3.33 6.45
N TYR A 12 -4.83 -4.38 7.18
CA TYR A 12 -4.81 -4.39 8.64
C TYR A 12 -3.59 -3.65 9.21
N CYS A 13 -3.83 -2.80 10.22
CA CYS A 13 -2.79 -2.21 11.03
C CYS A 13 -2.58 -2.99 12.34
N SER A 14 -1.40 -3.60 12.51
CA SER A 14 -1.01 -4.30 13.75
C SER A 14 -0.79 -3.38 14.96
N ARG A 15 -0.74 -2.06 14.77
CA ARG A 15 -0.59 -1.09 15.87
C ARG A 15 -1.92 -0.68 16.50
N CYS A 16 -2.91 -0.33 15.67
CA CYS A 16 -4.21 0.16 16.15
C CYS A 16 -5.35 -0.83 15.97
N GLY A 17 -5.09 -2.02 15.41
CA GLY A 17 -6.09 -3.09 15.26
C GLY A 17 -7.19 -2.79 14.25
N ASN A 18 -7.05 -1.75 13.42
CA ASN A 18 -8.05 -1.36 12.43
C ASN A 18 -7.69 -1.83 11.02
N TYR A 19 -8.72 -2.03 10.20
CA TYR A 19 -8.58 -2.21 8.75
C TYR A 19 -8.83 -0.88 8.04
N VAL A 20 -8.02 -0.58 7.04
CA VAL A 20 -8.17 0.64 6.25
C VAL A 20 -7.84 0.36 4.80
N ASN A 21 -8.57 1.02 3.89
CA ASN A 21 -8.35 0.88 2.46
C ASN A 21 -6.89 1.23 2.08
N GLU A 22 -6.29 0.39 1.24
CA GLU A 22 -4.94 0.51 0.67
C GLU A 22 -4.71 1.91 0.08
N TYR A 23 -5.70 2.48 -0.60
CA TYR A 23 -5.59 3.83 -1.14
C TYR A 23 -5.25 4.88 -0.07
N ASN A 24 -5.87 4.79 1.11
CA ASN A 24 -5.61 5.72 2.20
C ASN A 24 -4.23 5.49 2.82
N TRP A 25 -3.77 4.24 2.88
CA TRP A 25 -2.39 3.95 3.29
C TRP A 25 -1.37 4.55 2.32
N THR A 26 -1.61 4.45 1.03
CA THR A 26 -0.79 5.06 -0.02
C THR A 26 -0.72 6.58 0.15
N LEU A 27 -1.86 7.25 0.28
CA LEU A 27 -1.92 8.70 0.46
C LEU A 27 -1.22 9.17 1.74
N GLU A 28 -1.47 8.51 2.87
CA GLU A 28 -0.84 8.88 4.14
C GLU A 28 0.68 8.68 4.10
N THR A 29 1.13 7.58 3.49
CA THR A 29 2.56 7.31 3.33
C THR A 29 3.22 8.33 2.40
N ALA A 30 2.59 8.66 1.28
CA ALA A 30 3.05 9.68 0.37
C ALA A 30 3.13 11.05 1.05
N SER A 31 2.07 11.48 1.73
CA SER A 31 2.01 12.72 2.52
C SER A 31 3.23 12.88 3.44
N LYS A 32 3.67 11.80 4.09
CA LYS A 32 4.81 11.82 5.01
C LYS A 32 6.18 11.81 4.33
N TYR A 33 6.31 11.15 3.18
CA TYR A 33 7.63 10.85 2.60
C TYR A 33 7.91 11.49 1.23
N SER A 34 6.90 11.95 0.49
CA SER A 34 7.08 12.52 -0.85
C SER A 34 7.64 13.95 -0.87
N VAL A 35 7.66 14.62 0.29
CA VAL A 35 8.01 16.05 0.44
C VAL A 35 9.48 16.38 0.10
N ASN A 36 10.37 15.38 -0.03
CA ASN A 36 11.82 15.60 -0.27
C ASN A 36 12.33 15.05 -1.61
N GLY A 37 11.50 15.06 -2.65
CA GLY A 37 11.88 14.60 -4.00
C GLY A 37 11.98 13.08 -4.15
N LYS A 38 11.50 12.33 -3.15
CA LYS A 38 11.39 10.86 -3.22
C LYS A 38 9.96 10.50 -3.59
N ALA A 39 9.75 10.02 -4.80
CA ALA A 39 8.44 9.53 -5.22
C ALA A 39 8.06 8.30 -4.38
N THR A 40 6.82 8.24 -3.90
CA THR A 40 6.30 7.15 -3.07
C THR A 40 5.41 6.26 -3.92
N PRO A 41 5.77 4.99 -4.16
CA PRO A 41 4.91 4.07 -4.91
C PRO A 41 3.64 3.74 -4.14
N THR A 42 2.63 3.25 -4.87
CA THR A 42 1.42 2.72 -4.23
C THR A 42 1.73 1.54 -3.32
N LEU A 43 0.96 1.39 -2.24
CA LEU A 43 1.10 0.26 -1.33
C LEU A 43 0.80 -1.06 -2.05
N ILE A 44 -0.18 -1.10 -2.96
CA ILE A 44 -0.47 -2.31 -3.75
C ILE A 44 0.74 -2.76 -4.58
N TYR A 45 1.49 -1.84 -5.19
CA TYR A 45 2.71 -2.18 -5.91
C TYR A 45 3.73 -2.86 -4.99
N ILE A 46 3.96 -2.28 -3.82
CA ILE A 46 4.89 -2.82 -2.82
C ILE A 46 4.45 -4.21 -2.34
N LEU A 47 3.14 -4.41 -2.10
CA LEU A 47 2.59 -5.69 -1.65
C LEU A 47 2.75 -6.79 -2.71
N LEU A 48 2.54 -6.48 -3.99
CA LEU A 48 2.80 -7.41 -5.09
C LEU A 48 4.28 -7.81 -5.15
N GLN A 49 5.18 -6.83 -5.14
CA GLN A 49 6.63 -7.06 -5.16
C GLN A 49 7.09 -7.93 -4.00
N ARG A 50 6.52 -7.71 -2.79
CA ARG A 50 6.80 -8.55 -1.62
C ARG A 50 6.38 -10.01 -1.84
N ILE A 51 5.21 -10.26 -2.41
CA ILE A 51 4.73 -11.63 -2.70
C ILE A 51 5.60 -12.31 -3.77
N ASP A 52 6.13 -11.55 -4.72
CA ASP A 52 7.09 -12.03 -5.72
C ASP A 52 8.51 -12.27 -5.15
N GLY A 53 8.71 -12.03 -3.85
CA GLY A 53 9.98 -12.26 -3.15
C GLY A 53 11.00 -11.12 -3.32
N ASN A 54 10.58 -9.96 -3.84
CA ASN A 54 11.45 -8.79 -3.95
C ASN A 54 11.73 -8.20 -2.55
N LYS A 55 13.03 -8.12 -2.21
CA LYS A 55 13.52 -7.65 -0.91
C LYS A 55 13.76 -6.14 -0.84
N GLU A 56 13.63 -5.43 -1.95
CA GLU A 56 13.82 -3.97 -2.03
C GLU A 56 13.00 -3.20 -0.98
N TRP A 57 11.83 -3.74 -0.61
CA TRP A 57 10.88 -3.10 0.28
C TRP A 57 10.96 -3.56 1.74
N GLU A 58 11.94 -4.41 2.12
CA GLU A 58 12.05 -4.95 3.49
C GLU A 58 12.23 -3.86 4.55
N THR A 59 12.97 -2.79 4.22
CA THR A 59 13.20 -1.64 5.10
C THR A 59 12.16 -0.53 4.92
N PHE A 60 11.24 -0.67 3.97
CA PHE A 60 10.22 0.34 3.69
C PHE A 60 9.25 0.46 4.86
N LYS A 61 8.86 1.70 5.17
CA LYS A 61 7.89 2.00 6.22
C LYS A 61 6.64 2.59 5.59
N VAL A 62 5.50 2.03 5.96
CA VAL A 62 4.17 2.53 5.60
C VAL A 62 3.59 3.28 6.80
N VAL A 63 2.74 4.25 6.54
CA VAL A 63 2.10 5.06 7.59
C VAL A 63 0.63 4.69 7.67
N CYS A 64 0.17 4.32 8.86
CA CYS A 64 -1.23 3.99 9.05
C CYS A 64 -2.09 5.25 8.98
N PRO A 65 -3.10 5.33 8.11
CA PRO A 65 -3.99 6.49 7.99
C PRO A 65 -4.93 6.69 9.20
N ARG A 66 -5.01 5.73 10.13
CA ARG A 66 -5.89 5.82 11.31
C ARG A 66 -5.18 6.24 12.58
N CYS A 67 -3.96 5.76 12.81
CA CYS A 67 -3.18 6.11 14.00
C CYS A 67 -1.93 6.94 13.68
N HIS A 68 -1.65 7.22 12.40
CA HIS A 68 -0.51 8.02 11.90
C HIS A 68 0.88 7.48 12.27
N GLU A 69 0.92 6.27 12.85
CA GLU A 69 2.15 5.56 13.18
C GLU A 69 2.82 5.01 11.92
N ALA A 70 4.14 5.13 11.87
CA ALA A 70 4.95 4.51 10.83
C ALA A 70 5.35 3.09 11.26
N LEU A 71 5.05 2.10 10.43
CA LEU A 71 5.38 0.71 10.68
C LEU A 71 6.18 0.10 9.52
N PRO A 72 7.15 -0.77 9.80
CA PRO A 72 7.84 -1.55 8.77
C PRO A 72 6.84 -2.39 7.96
N LEU A 73 7.06 -2.53 6.66
CA LEU A 73 6.20 -3.35 5.78
C LEU A 73 6.01 -4.78 6.30
N ARG A 74 7.04 -5.37 6.92
CA ARG A 74 6.96 -6.71 7.54
C ARG A 74 5.90 -6.84 8.64
N GLN A 75 5.44 -5.73 9.22
CA GLN A 75 4.35 -5.70 10.22
C GLN A 75 2.96 -5.62 9.59
N ILE A 76 2.87 -5.43 8.27
CA ILE A 76 1.63 -5.61 7.52
C ILE A 76 1.45 -7.11 7.28
N PRO A 77 0.31 -7.70 7.68
CA PRO A 77 0.03 -9.10 7.40
C PRO A 77 0.14 -9.40 5.90
N GLN A 78 0.69 -10.56 5.58
CA GLN A 78 0.73 -11.01 4.20
C GLN A 78 -0.70 -11.31 3.74
N MET A 79 -1.06 -10.80 2.58
CA MET A 79 -2.33 -11.07 1.90
C MET A 79 -2.12 -12.16 0.85
N GLU A 80 -3.21 -12.83 0.48
CA GLU A 80 -3.17 -13.84 -0.58
C GLU A 80 -2.96 -13.18 -1.95
N ARG A 81 -2.24 -13.88 -2.85
CA ARG A 81 -1.93 -13.36 -4.18
C ARG A 81 -3.21 -13.06 -4.96
N GLU A 82 -4.18 -13.97 -4.89
CA GLU A 82 -5.46 -13.86 -5.60
C GLU A 82 -6.22 -12.59 -5.18
N GLN A 83 -6.16 -12.22 -3.90
CA GLN A 83 -6.79 -11.00 -3.39
C GLN A 83 -6.15 -9.74 -3.96
N LEU A 84 -4.80 -9.70 -4.00
CA LEU A 84 -4.09 -8.56 -4.58
C LEU A 84 -4.35 -8.45 -6.08
N GLU A 85 -4.34 -9.57 -6.81
CA GLU A 85 -4.62 -9.60 -8.25
C GLU A 85 -6.05 -9.21 -8.59
N ALA A 86 -7.04 -9.58 -7.76
CA ALA A 86 -8.41 -9.14 -7.94
C ALA A 86 -8.49 -7.61 -7.83
N TYR A 87 -7.91 -7.05 -6.76
CA TYR A 87 -7.89 -5.59 -6.56
C TYR A 87 -7.16 -4.86 -7.69
N THR A 88 -6.04 -5.39 -8.19
CA THR A 88 -5.26 -4.75 -9.27
C THR A 88 -6.04 -4.71 -10.59
N ARG A 89 -6.85 -5.72 -10.88
CA ARG A 89 -7.77 -5.72 -12.04
C ARG A 89 -8.83 -4.64 -11.91
N GLU A 90 -9.35 -4.39 -10.70
CA GLU A 90 -10.37 -3.36 -10.46
C GLU A 90 -9.83 -1.93 -10.52
N VAL A 91 -8.65 -1.66 -9.94
CA VAL A 91 -8.05 -0.31 -9.93
C VAL A 91 -7.26 0.01 -11.19
N GLY A 92 -6.80 -1.02 -11.91
CA GLY A 92 -6.07 -0.90 -13.16
C GLY A 92 -4.57 -0.59 -13.02
N PRO A 93 -3.79 -0.89 -14.07
CA PRO A 93 -2.33 -0.82 -14.05
C PRO A 93 -1.80 0.62 -13.89
N THR A 94 -2.55 1.61 -14.34
CA THR A 94 -2.19 3.03 -14.21
C THR A 94 -2.11 3.46 -12.75
N TYR A 95 -3.00 2.95 -11.89
CA TYR A 95 -2.93 3.22 -10.45
C TYR A 95 -1.80 2.41 -9.82
N VAL A 96 -1.72 1.11 -10.11
CA VAL A 96 -0.71 0.23 -9.51
C VAL A 96 0.70 0.79 -9.71
N ASN A 97 1.05 1.20 -10.92
CA ASN A 97 2.40 1.70 -11.24
C ASN A 97 2.58 3.21 -10.96
N PHE A 98 1.63 3.85 -10.29
CA PHE A 98 1.73 5.28 -9.97
C PHE A 98 2.70 5.52 -8.80
N THR A 99 3.36 6.68 -8.85
CA THR A 99 4.23 7.16 -7.76
C THR A 99 3.83 8.59 -7.40
N TYR A 100 3.64 8.85 -6.11
CA TYR A 100 3.19 10.11 -5.52
C TYR A 100 4.33 11.01 -5.06
#